data_AF-A0A7V9LHC4-F1
#
_entry.id   AF-A0A7V9LHC4-F1
#
_cell.length_a   1.000
_cell.length_b   1.000
_cell.length_c   1.000
_cell.angle_alpha   90.00
_cell.angle_beta   90.00
_cell.angle_gamma   90.00
#
_symmetry.space_group_name_H-M   'P 1'
#
loop_
_entity.id
_entity.type
_entity.pdbx_description
1 polymer ?
#
loop_
_entity_poly.entity_id
_entity_poly.type
_entity_poly.pdbx_seq_one_letter_code
_entity_poly.pdbx_strand_id
1 'polypeptide(L)'
;MGYLVKAGLGLVLFFGAIVVFNVKLIELMEAGTCASGNTAFEIARPCPEGTVTNILLVTASIFAGLIGAGIFAFRGDPPWGRRERSTGLLGLGAFAWGLFFTSTAVAMLYTGFSNDTVGPDGELAGKIVGFTFLLMGAPVLLLALWNQVRSMGSPRDESPAGAAGPAGMGGFGGILGTMNRGSAGKAGGAAGGDAIGRIERLQKLRESGAITDAEFNKEKAKILAEQ
;
A
#
# COMPACT_ATOMS: atom_id res chain seq x y z
N MET A 1 -26.76 -21.19 11.62
CA MET A 1 -25.81 -20.53 12.55
C MET A 1 -24.42 -20.30 11.94
N GLY A 2 -23.87 -21.24 11.16
CA GLY A 2 -22.50 -21.11 10.61
C GLY A 2 -22.23 -19.84 9.78
N TYR A 3 -23.21 -19.32 9.04
CA TYR A 3 -23.06 -18.09 8.26
C TYR A 3 -22.69 -16.87 9.12
N LEU A 4 -23.49 -16.58 10.16
CA LEU A 4 -23.31 -15.36 10.98
C LEU A 4 -21.99 -15.42 11.75
N VAL A 5 -21.62 -16.60 12.22
CA VAL A 5 -20.35 -16.84 12.91
C VAL A 5 -19.17 -16.59 11.97
N LYS A 6 -19.17 -17.18 10.76
CA LYS A 6 -18.10 -16.97 9.77
C LYS A 6 -18.03 -15.52 9.30
N ALA A 7 -19.18 -14.91 9.02
CA ALA A 7 -19.25 -13.53 8.58
C ALA A 7 -18.73 -12.56 9.66
N GLY A 8 -19.18 -12.74 10.90
CA GLY A 8 -18.72 -11.93 12.03
C GLY A 8 -17.23 -12.10 12.29
N LEU A 9 -16.75 -13.35 12.33
CA LEU A 9 -15.33 -13.65 12.53
C LEU A 9 -14.46 -13.04 11.43
N GLY A 10 -14.85 -13.20 10.16
CA GLY A 10 -14.12 -12.64 9.03
C GLY A 10 -14.03 -11.11 9.07
N LEU A 11 -15.13 -10.42 9.40
CA LEU A 11 -15.15 -8.96 9.54
C LEU A 11 -14.30 -8.48 10.72
N VAL A 12 -14.45 -9.09 11.90
CA VAL A 12 -13.67 -8.72 13.10
C VAL A 12 -12.18 -8.88 12.82
N LEU A 13 -11.79 -9.98 12.18
CA LEU A 13 -10.39 -10.26 11.88
C LEU A 13 -9.84 -9.32 10.79
N PHE A 14 -10.65 -8.98 9.78
CA PHE A 14 -10.28 -8.00 8.74
C PHE A 14 -10.12 -6.58 9.30
N PHE A 15 -11.12 -6.07 10.03
CA PHE A 15 -11.05 -4.73 10.62
C PHE A 15 -10.03 -4.63 11.74
N GLY A 16 -9.92 -5.66 12.59
CA GLY A 16 -8.88 -5.74 13.61
C GLY A 16 -7.48 -5.69 13.02
N ALA A 17 -7.26 -6.41 11.91
CA ALA A 17 -6.01 -6.34 11.15
C ALA A 17 -5.72 -4.94 10.62
N ILE A 18 -6.70 -4.25 10.05
CA ILE A 18 -6.55 -2.85 9.59
C ILE A 18 -6.14 -1.94 10.74
N VAL A 19 -6.79 -2.06 11.90
CA VAL A 19 -6.47 -1.22 13.06
C VAL A 19 -5.05 -1.49 13.56
N VAL A 20 -4.68 -2.76 13.75
CA VAL A 20 -3.32 -3.14 14.19
C VAL A 20 -2.27 -2.70 13.17
N PHE A 21 -2.53 -2.87 11.87
CA PHE A 21 -1.66 -2.40 10.80
C PHE A 21 -1.40 -0.90 10.92
N ASN A 22 -2.46 -0.10 11.07
CA ASN A 22 -2.35 1.35 11.15
C ASN A 22 -1.60 1.82 12.39
N VAL A 23 -1.93 1.29 13.58
CA VAL A 23 -1.24 1.64 14.83
C VAL A 23 0.26 1.32 14.72
N LYS A 24 0.61 0.13 14.21
CA LYS A 24 2.01 -0.28 14.11
C LYS A 24 2.76 0.41 12.97
N LEU A 25 2.07 0.83 11.92
CA LEU A 25 2.69 1.62 10.87
C LEU A 25 3.02 3.04 11.36
N ILE A 26 2.18 3.64 12.21
CA ILE A 26 2.46 4.91 12.88
C ILE A 26 3.70 4.79 13.79
N GLU A 27 3.75 3.77 14.64
CA GLU A 27 4.93 3.53 15.51
C GLU A 27 6.22 3.33 14.70
N LEU A 28 6.16 2.70 13.52
CA LEU A 28 7.32 2.54 12.64
C LEU A 28 7.74 3.85 11.96
N MET A 29 6.80 4.72 11.62
CA MET A 29 7.12 6.05 11.09
C MET A 29 7.79 6.93 12.15
N GLU A 30 7.34 6.86 13.40
CA GLU A 30 7.94 7.58 14.52
C GLU A 30 9.36 7.09 14.82
N ALA A 31 9.62 5.79 14.69
CA ALA A 31 10.96 5.23 14.84
C ALA A 31 11.91 5.68 13.70
N GLY A 32 11.38 5.98 12.52
CA GLY A 32 12.14 6.37 11.34
C GLY A 32 12.96 5.22 10.73
N THR A 33 13.77 5.52 9.72
CA THR A 33 14.66 4.53 9.10
C THR A 33 15.91 4.33 9.95
N CYS A 34 15.82 3.45 10.94
CA CYS A 34 17.00 2.89 11.60
C CYS A 34 17.67 1.88 10.65
N ALA A 35 18.23 2.37 9.54
CA ALA A 35 18.98 1.52 8.63
C ALA A 35 20.39 1.29 9.20
N SER A 36 20.73 0.02 9.40
CA SER A 36 22.11 -0.45 9.52
C SER A 36 22.94 0.20 8.41
N GLY A 37 23.87 1.08 8.77
CA GLY A 37 24.55 2.02 7.88
C GLY A 37 24.92 1.46 6.51
N ASN A 38 24.20 1.92 5.47
CA ASN A 38 24.66 1.83 4.08
C ASN A 38 24.98 3.22 3.50
N THR A 39 24.95 4.27 4.32
CA THR A 39 25.55 5.56 4.00
C THR A 39 26.93 5.59 4.65
N ALA A 40 27.96 5.84 3.84
CA ALA A 40 29.37 5.66 4.21
C ALA A 40 29.88 6.55 5.37
N PHE A 41 29.04 7.40 5.98
CA PHE A 41 29.44 8.37 7.02
C PHE A 41 28.50 8.48 8.23
N GLU A 42 27.42 7.69 8.34
CA GLU A 42 26.61 7.65 9.57
C GLU A 42 26.75 6.32 10.29
N ILE A 43 27.31 6.37 11.50
CA ILE A 43 27.37 5.26 12.45
C ILE A 43 25.93 4.81 12.71
N ALA A 44 25.63 3.54 12.45
CA ALA A 44 24.32 2.94 12.61
C ALA A 44 23.68 3.36 13.94
N ARG A 45 22.59 4.13 13.88
CA ARG A 45 21.81 4.39 15.09
C ARG A 45 21.17 3.07 15.51
N PRO A 46 21.40 2.58 16.74
CA PRO A 46 20.76 1.35 17.19
C PRO A 46 19.24 1.55 17.16
N CYS A 47 18.53 0.60 16.55
CA CYS A 47 17.06 0.62 16.53
C CYS A 47 16.56 0.58 17.98
N PRO A 48 15.52 1.38 18.33
CA PRO A 48 14.88 1.25 19.63
C PRO A 48 14.37 -0.18 19.84
N GLU A 49 14.35 -0.63 21.08
CA GLU A 49 13.83 -1.96 21.42
C GLU A 49 12.36 -2.08 20.95
N GLY A 50 12.02 -3.18 20.29
CA GLY A 50 10.66 -3.46 19.80
C GLY A 50 10.40 -3.18 18.32
N THR A 51 11.32 -2.55 17.57
CA THR A 51 11.15 -2.34 16.12
C THR A 51 10.89 -3.65 15.37
N VAL A 52 11.62 -4.72 15.71
CA VAL A 52 11.45 -6.05 15.11
C VAL A 52 10.04 -6.59 15.38
N THR A 53 9.55 -6.44 16.61
CA THR A 53 8.19 -6.85 17.00
C THR A 53 7.14 -6.07 16.20
N ASN A 54 7.33 -4.77 16.01
CA ASN A 54 6.42 -3.93 15.23
C ASN A 54 6.39 -4.33 13.75
N ILE A 55 7.54 -4.61 13.13
CA ILE A 55 7.60 -5.11 11.74
C ILE A 55 6.88 -6.47 11.62
N LEU A 56 7.08 -7.36 12.59
CA LEU A 56 6.39 -8.65 12.61
C LEU A 56 4.88 -8.48 12.79
N LEU A 57 4.43 -7.54 13.63
CA LEU A 57 3.00 -7.26 13.82
C LEU A 57 2.36 -6.63 12.59
N VAL A 58 3.06 -5.72 11.91
CA VAL A 58 2.62 -5.18 10.60
C VAL A 58 2.47 -6.32 9.59
N THR A 59 3.47 -7.19 9.48
CA THR A 59 3.43 -8.34 8.57
C THR A 59 2.29 -9.29 8.94
N ALA A 60 2.15 -9.65 10.22
CA ALA A 60 1.10 -10.52 10.72
C ALA A 60 -0.29 -9.94 10.49
N SER A 61 -0.46 -8.62 10.61
CA SER A 61 -1.73 -7.95 10.34
C SER A 61 -2.14 -8.03 8.86
N ILE A 62 -1.21 -7.98 7.91
CA ILE A 62 -1.52 -8.19 6.49
C ILE A 62 -2.08 -9.60 6.26
N PHE A 63 -1.40 -10.62 6.80
CA PHE A 63 -1.87 -12.01 6.69
C PHE A 63 -3.21 -12.23 7.40
N ALA A 64 -3.39 -11.65 8.59
CA ALA A 64 -4.66 -11.65 9.28
C ALA A 64 -5.76 -11.01 8.41
N GLY A 65 -5.53 -9.82 7.87
CA GLY A 65 -6.48 -9.15 6.97
C GLY A 65 -6.89 -10.04 5.79
N LEU A 66 -5.94 -10.68 5.12
CA LEU A 66 -6.21 -11.60 4.01
C LEU A 66 -7.02 -12.83 4.45
N ILE A 67 -6.70 -13.42 5.61
CA ILE A 67 -7.46 -14.54 6.18
C ILE A 67 -8.89 -14.10 6.52
N GLY A 68 -9.06 -12.93 7.13
CA GLY A 68 -10.36 -12.37 7.49
C GLY A 68 -11.24 -12.12 6.26
N ALA A 69 -10.65 -11.53 5.22
CA ALA A 69 -11.30 -11.35 3.92
C ALA A 69 -11.68 -12.68 3.28
N GLY A 70 -10.80 -13.69 3.34
CA GLY A 70 -11.08 -15.04 2.86
C GLY A 70 -12.24 -15.71 3.59
N ILE A 71 -12.23 -15.71 4.93
CA ILE A 71 -13.32 -16.25 5.75
C ILE A 71 -14.65 -15.56 5.41
N PHE A 72 -14.62 -14.23 5.24
CA PHE A 72 -15.80 -13.46 4.87
C PHE A 72 -16.30 -13.80 3.46
N ALA A 73 -15.39 -14.00 2.49
CA ALA A 73 -15.74 -14.39 1.13
C ALA A 73 -16.36 -15.81 1.08
N PHE A 74 -15.87 -16.74 1.90
CA PHE A 74 -16.38 -18.12 1.99
C PHE A 74 -17.52 -18.31 3.00
N ARG A 75 -18.17 -17.22 3.46
CA ARG A 75 -19.28 -17.31 4.42
C ARG A 75 -20.53 -18.03 3.89
N GLY A 76 -20.65 -18.14 2.56
CA GLY A 76 -21.80 -18.73 1.86
C GLY A 76 -22.98 -17.78 1.72
N ASP A 77 -24.11 -18.31 1.24
CA ASP A 77 -25.33 -17.54 1.05
C ASP A 77 -26.02 -17.22 2.39
N PRO A 78 -26.56 -16.00 2.53
CA PRO A 78 -27.35 -15.66 3.71
C PRO A 78 -28.64 -16.49 3.79
N PRO A 79 -29.09 -16.90 5.00
CA PRO A 79 -30.27 -17.73 5.17
C PRO A 79 -31.60 -17.00 4.90
N TRP A 80 -31.61 -15.67 4.85
CA TRP A 80 -32.82 -14.85 4.65
C TRP A 80 -33.20 -14.63 3.17
N GLY A 81 -32.85 -15.59 2.31
CA GLY A 81 -33.30 -15.65 0.91
C GLY A 81 -32.22 -15.26 -0.11
N ARG A 82 -32.11 -16.09 -1.15
CA ARG A 82 -31.28 -15.85 -2.34
C ARG A 82 -31.75 -14.57 -3.02
N ARG A 83 -31.05 -13.47 -2.78
CA ARG A 83 -30.84 -12.51 -3.84
C ARG A 83 -29.57 -12.99 -4.52
N GLU A 84 -29.69 -13.42 -5.77
CA GLU A 84 -28.60 -13.57 -6.75
C GLU A 84 -27.91 -12.21 -6.95
N ARG A 85 -27.41 -11.61 -5.88
CA ARG A 85 -26.54 -10.46 -5.95
C ARG A 85 -25.16 -11.08 -6.04
N SER A 86 -24.80 -11.43 -7.28
CA SER A 86 -23.43 -11.51 -7.74
C SER A 86 -22.76 -10.15 -7.50
N THR A 87 -22.57 -9.76 -6.24
CA THR A 87 -21.44 -8.94 -5.85
C THR A 87 -20.27 -9.87 -6.06
N GLY A 88 -19.83 -9.99 -7.32
CA GLY A 88 -18.79 -10.93 -7.71
C GLY A 88 -17.59 -10.78 -6.80
N LEU A 89 -16.77 -11.81 -6.69
CA LEU A 89 -15.54 -11.80 -5.89
C LEU A 89 -14.72 -10.51 -6.11
N LEU A 90 -14.75 -9.99 -7.34
CA LEU A 90 -14.20 -8.71 -7.76
C LEU A 90 -14.76 -7.48 -7.00
N GLY A 91 -16.07 -7.39 -6.77
CA GLY A 91 -16.68 -6.25 -6.09
C GLY A 91 -16.36 -6.22 -4.58
N LEU A 92 -16.36 -7.39 -3.95
CA LEU A 92 -16.03 -7.52 -2.53
C LEU A 92 -14.53 -7.31 -2.28
N GLY A 93 -13.68 -7.85 -3.17
CA GLY A 93 -12.25 -7.59 -3.18
C GLY A 93 -11.92 -6.11 -3.42
N ALA A 94 -12.55 -5.47 -4.41
CA ALA A 94 -12.37 -4.04 -4.67
C ALA A 94 -12.81 -3.17 -3.49
N PHE A 95 -13.92 -3.53 -2.82
CA PHE A 95 -14.36 -2.84 -1.62
C PHE A 95 -13.34 -3.00 -0.48
N ALA A 96 -12.89 -4.22 -0.18
CA ALA A 96 -11.91 -4.49 0.86
C ALA A 96 -10.57 -3.79 0.58
N TRP A 97 -10.11 -3.81 -0.67
CA TRP A 97 -8.93 -3.09 -1.14
C TRP A 97 -9.07 -1.58 -0.94
N GLY A 98 -10.16 -1.00 -1.47
CA GLY A 98 -10.43 0.42 -1.34
C GLY A 98 -10.53 0.86 0.12
N LEU A 99 -11.18 0.06 0.97
CA LEU A 99 -11.31 0.31 2.39
C LEU A 99 -9.96 0.27 3.11
N PHE A 100 -9.14 -0.75 2.84
CA PHE A 100 -7.79 -0.86 3.41
C PHE A 100 -6.95 0.38 3.07
N PHE A 101 -6.79 0.70 1.79
CA PHE A 101 -5.95 1.82 1.37
C PHE A 101 -6.49 3.18 1.81
N THR A 102 -7.81 3.39 1.74
CA THR A 102 -8.40 4.66 2.18
C THR A 102 -8.31 4.83 3.69
N SER A 103 -8.57 3.77 4.47
CA SER A 103 -8.45 3.84 5.94
C SER A 103 -7.01 4.14 6.37
N THR A 104 -6.03 3.49 5.73
CA THR A 104 -4.62 3.75 6.00
C THR A 104 -4.22 5.15 5.58
N ALA A 105 -4.66 5.61 4.41
CA ALA A 105 -4.42 6.98 3.96
C ALA A 105 -4.92 8.02 4.96
N VAL A 106 -6.15 7.85 5.45
CA VAL A 106 -6.74 8.75 6.46
C VAL A 106 -5.96 8.71 7.76
N ALA A 107 -5.54 7.53 8.23
CA ALA A 107 -4.72 7.42 9.44
C ALA A 107 -3.37 8.15 9.28
N MET A 108 -2.67 7.95 8.17
CA MET A 108 -1.36 8.57 7.89
C MET A 108 -1.45 10.08 7.71
N LEU A 109 -2.48 10.56 7.00
CA LEU A 109 -2.73 12.00 6.84
C LEU A 109 -3.11 12.62 8.18
N TYR A 110 -3.95 11.96 8.97
CA TYR A 110 -4.31 12.43 10.30
C TYR A 110 -3.05 12.61 11.15
N THR A 111 -2.20 11.58 11.27
CA THR A 111 -0.96 11.70 12.05
C THR A 111 0.01 12.74 11.47
N GLY A 112 0.11 12.85 10.15
CA GLY A 112 0.97 13.84 9.49
C GLY A 112 0.47 15.28 9.58
N PHE A 113 -0.79 15.51 9.97
CA PHE A 113 -1.35 16.85 10.18
C PHE A 113 -1.60 17.17 11.66
N SER A 114 -1.76 16.17 12.53
CA SER A 114 -2.18 16.37 13.92
C SER A 114 -1.07 16.30 14.95
N ASN A 115 0.07 15.66 14.65
CA ASN A 115 1.13 15.44 15.62
C ASN A 115 2.34 16.35 15.36
N ASP A 116 2.44 17.43 16.11
CA ASP A 116 3.65 18.26 16.19
C ASP A 116 4.81 17.53 16.90
N THR A 117 4.54 16.37 17.50
CA THR A 117 5.52 15.52 18.20
C THR A 117 6.34 14.64 17.26
N VAL A 118 5.87 14.45 16.03
CA VAL A 118 6.60 13.69 15.01
C VAL A 118 7.64 14.63 14.41
N GLY A 119 8.91 14.22 14.39
CA GLY A 119 9.97 15.05 13.81
C GLY A 119 9.68 15.46 12.35
N PRO A 120 10.34 16.50 11.81
CA PRO A 120 10.06 17.04 10.48
C PRO A 120 10.04 15.98 9.36
N ASP A 121 10.89 14.95 9.49
CA ASP A 121 11.00 13.86 8.53
C ASP A 121 9.77 12.93 8.53
N GLY A 122 9.18 12.68 9.70
CA GLY A 122 7.99 11.82 9.83
C GLY A 122 6.71 12.52 9.36
N GLU A 123 6.62 13.84 9.51
CA GLU A 123 5.52 14.65 8.97
C GLU A 123 5.47 14.54 7.43
N LEU A 124 6.61 14.71 6.78
CA LEU A 124 6.72 14.64 5.33
C LEU A 124 6.48 13.22 4.81
N ALA A 125 6.99 12.20 5.50
CA ALA A 125 6.74 10.80 5.16
C ALA A 125 5.25 10.43 5.27
N GLY A 126 4.59 10.79 6.38
CA GLY A 126 3.16 10.53 6.59
C GLY A 126 2.28 11.18 5.53
N LYS A 127 2.61 12.41 5.13
CA LYS A 127 1.92 13.12 4.03
C LYS A 127 2.09 12.41 2.69
N ILE A 128 3.32 12.07 2.29
CA ILE A 128 3.59 11.39 1.01
C ILE A 128 2.85 10.06 0.94
N VAL A 129 3.04 9.20 1.96
CA VAL A 129 2.41 7.87 2.01
C VAL A 129 0.90 8.00 2.05
N GLY A 130 0.38 8.91 2.87
CA GLY A 130 -1.05 9.19 2.99
C GLY A 130 -1.69 9.58 1.67
N PHE A 131 -1.10 10.54 0.93
CA PHE A 131 -1.63 10.94 -0.39
C PHE A 131 -1.53 9.82 -1.43
N THR A 132 -0.43 9.06 -1.47
CA THR A 132 -0.29 7.91 -2.40
C THR A 132 -1.35 6.85 -2.15
N PHE A 133 -1.58 6.49 -0.88
CA PHE A 133 -2.59 5.50 -0.52
C PHE A 133 -4.00 6.00 -0.80
N LEU A 134 -4.25 7.31 -0.60
CA LEU A 134 -5.54 7.92 -0.90
C LEU A 134 -5.85 7.85 -2.39
N LEU A 135 -4.88 8.20 -3.24
CA LEU A 135 -5.02 8.14 -4.70
C LEU A 135 -5.30 6.72 -5.19
N MET A 136 -4.70 5.71 -4.57
CA MET A 136 -4.90 4.32 -4.96
C MET A 136 -6.20 3.71 -4.40
N GLY A 137 -6.59 4.08 -3.17
CA GLY A 137 -7.74 3.50 -2.48
C GLY A 137 -9.07 4.18 -2.78
N ALA A 138 -9.09 5.51 -2.77
CA ALA A 138 -10.34 6.28 -2.82
C ALA A 138 -11.14 6.08 -4.12
N PRO A 139 -10.55 6.08 -5.32
CA PRO A 139 -11.32 5.85 -6.55
C PRO A 139 -11.97 4.47 -6.58
N VAL A 140 -11.26 3.43 -6.12
CA VAL A 140 -11.76 2.06 -6.06
C VAL A 140 -12.90 1.95 -5.05
N LEU A 141 -12.73 2.55 -3.87
CA LEU A 141 -13.75 2.56 -2.82
C LEU A 141 -15.00 3.31 -3.28
N LEU A 142 -14.84 4.47 -3.91
CA LEU A 142 -15.95 5.30 -4.37
C LEU A 142 -16.75 4.61 -5.48
N LEU A 143 -16.08 3.95 -6.45
CA LEU A 143 -16.75 3.14 -7.46
C LEU A 143 -17.46 1.93 -6.87
N ALA A 144 -16.85 1.24 -5.89
CA ALA A 144 -17.46 0.11 -5.20
C ALA A 144 -18.74 0.53 -4.44
N LEU A 145 -18.66 1.65 -3.69
CA LEU A 145 -19.79 2.24 -2.99
C LEU A 145 -20.88 2.72 -3.95
N TRP A 146 -20.50 3.37 -5.04
CA TRP A 146 -21.42 3.87 -6.06
C TRP A 146 -22.22 2.74 -6.73
N ASN A 147 -21.54 1.65 -7.11
CA ASN A 147 -22.18 0.45 -7.65
C ASN A 147 -23.12 -0.20 -6.61
N GLN A 148 -22.70 -0.22 -5.35
CA GLN A 148 -23.54 -0.70 -4.25
C GLN A 148 -24.80 0.15 -4.08
N VAL A 149 -24.69 1.48 -4.10
CA VAL A 149 -25.82 2.42 -3.98
C VAL A 149 -26.77 2.29 -5.18
N ARG A 150 -26.26 2.28 -6.42
CA ARG A 150 -27.10 2.08 -7.61
C ARG A 150 -27.85 0.76 -7.58
N SER A 151 -27.22 -0.30 -7.07
CA SER A 151 -27.87 -1.60 -6.94
C SER A 151 -29.06 -1.58 -5.96
N MET A 152 -29.08 -0.67 -4.99
CA MET A 152 -30.19 -0.49 -4.06
C MET A 152 -31.32 0.37 -4.65
N GLY A 153 -30.96 1.33 -5.52
CA GLY A 153 -31.91 2.28 -6.11
C GLY A 153 -32.63 1.84 -7.37
N SER A 154 -32.18 0.77 -8.06
CA SER A 154 -32.90 0.26 -9.24
C SER A 154 -34.21 -0.42 -8.82
N PRO A 155 -35.38 0.13 -9.20
CA PRO A 155 -36.65 -0.58 -9.10
C PRO A 155 -36.51 -1.89 -9.87
N ARG A 156 -37.09 -2.96 -9.32
CA ARG A 156 -37.17 -4.26 -9.98
C ARG A 156 -38.01 -4.14 -11.24
N ASP A 157 -37.38 -3.88 -12.38
CA ASP A 157 -37.99 -4.26 -13.65
C ASP A 157 -37.80 -5.77 -13.78
N GLU A 158 -38.90 -6.49 -13.59
CA GLU A 158 -39.03 -7.92 -13.84
C GLU A 158 -38.85 -8.21 -15.34
N SER A 159 -37.63 -8.07 -15.86
CA SER A 159 -37.32 -8.60 -17.19
C SER A 159 -37.20 -10.13 -17.08
N PRO A 160 -37.97 -10.90 -17.86
CA PRO A 160 -38.03 -12.34 -17.74
C PRO A 160 -36.67 -12.98 -18.08
N ALA A 161 -36.34 -14.01 -17.31
CA ALA A 161 -35.15 -14.83 -17.43
C ALA A 161 -35.05 -15.44 -18.84
N GLY A 162 -34.17 -14.87 -19.67
CA GLY A 162 -33.96 -15.33 -21.04
C GLY A 162 -32.56 -14.99 -21.52
N ALA A 163 -31.56 -15.71 -21.03
CA ALA A 163 -30.36 -16.15 -21.76
C ALA A 163 -29.27 -16.54 -20.75
N ALA A 164 -29.15 -17.84 -20.49
CA ALA A 164 -27.92 -18.42 -19.99
C ALA A 164 -26.82 -18.22 -21.03
N GLY A 165 -25.97 -17.20 -20.82
CA GLY A 165 -24.68 -17.08 -21.50
C GLY A 165 -23.63 -17.92 -20.75
N PRO A 166 -22.70 -18.61 -21.46
CA PRO A 166 -21.77 -19.52 -20.83
C PRO A 166 -20.82 -18.79 -19.88
N ALA A 167 -20.62 -19.40 -18.73
CA ALA A 167 -19.69 -19.02 -17.69
C ALA A 167 -18.25 -18.95 -18.24
N GLY A 168 -17.83 -17.75 -18.63
CA GLY A 168 -16.44 -17.41 -18.93
C GLY A 168 -15.65 -17.23 -17.64
N MET A 169 -15.19 -18.34 -17.08
CA MET A 169 -14.22 -18.40 -16.00
C MET A 169 -12.83 -17.98 -16.53
N GLY A 170 -12.57 -16.67 -16.59
CA GLY A 170 -11.32 -16.16 -17.20
C GLY A 170 -10.88 -14.73 -16.84
N GLY A 171 -11.50 -14.08 -15.85
CA GLY A 171 -11.33 -12.62 -15.64
C GLY A 171 -10.18 -12.16 -14.74
N PHE A 172 -9.45 -13.05 -14.05
CA PHE A 172 -8.31 -12.66 -13.21
C PHE A 172 -6.94 -12.92 -13.86
N GLY A 173 -6.92 -13.55 -15.04
CA GLY A 173 -5.70 -13.75 -15.85
C GLY A 173 -5.45 -12.65 -16.89
N GLY A 174 -6.43 -11.77 -17.17
CA GLY A 174 -6.36 -10.79 -18.25
C GLY A 174 -5.52 -9.53 -17.95
N ILE A 175 -5.21 -9.26 -16.68
CA ILE A 175 -4.30 -8.16 -16.29
C ILE A 175 -2.87 -8.68 -16.03
N LEU A 176 -2.69 -9.98 -15.83
CA LEU A 176 -1.35 -10.60 -15.71
C LEU A 176 -0.86 -11.30 -16.99
N GLY A 177 -1.72 -11.54 -17.99
CA GLY A 177 -1.40 -12.32 -19.20
C GLY A 177 -0.89 -11.53 -20.41
N THR A 178 -0.91 -10.19 -20.38
CA THR A 178 -0.48 -9.33 -21.50
C THR A 178 0.73 -8.44 -21.20
N MET A 179 1.47 -8.71 -20.11
CA MET A 179 2.79 -8.09 -19.85
C MET A 179 3.97 -9.06 -19.97
N ASN A 180 3.83 -10.15 -20.73
CA ASN A 180 4.98 -10.97 -21.15
C ASN A 180 5.24 -10.85 -22.66
N ARG A 181 5.55 -9.62 -23.11
CA ARG A 181 6.30 -9.40 -24.36
C ARG A 181 7.04 -8.06 -24.28
N GLY A 182 8.25 -8.12 -23.74
CA GLY A 182 9.36 -7.22 -24.06
C GLY A 182 9.16 -5.74 -23.74
N SER A 183 9.51 -5.35 -22.52
CA SER A 183 10.30 -4.13 -22.36
C SER A 183 11.08 -4.25 -21.06
N ALA A 184 12.39 -4.32 -21.19
CA ALA A 184 13.33 -4.20 -20.10
C ALA A 184 12.99 -2.96 -19.27
N GLY A 185 13.04 -3.11 -17.94
CA GLY A 185 12.83 -2.03 -17.01
C GLY A 185 13.67 -0.81 -17.39
N LYS A 186 12.97 0.26 -17.79
CA LYS A 186 13.55 1.60 -17.79
C LYS A 186 13.18 2.21 -16.44
N ALA A 187 14.13 2.14 -15.52
CA ALA A 187 14.11 2.90 -14.29
C ALA A 187 13.73 4.35 -14.61
N GLY A 188 12.76 4.89 -13.87
CA GLY A 188 12.55 6.33 -13.77
C GLY A 188 13.77 6.93 -13.09
N GLY A 189 14.78 7.25 -13.90
CA GLY A 189 16.04 7.81 -13.48
C GLY A 189 16.75 8.34 -14.70
N ALA A 190 16.31 9.49 -15.21
CA ALA A 190 16.96 10.15 -16.36
C ALA A 190 17.30 11.62 -16.10
N ALA A 191 17.32 12.03 -14.83
CA ALA A 191 17.95 13.30 -14.43
C ALA A 191 18.66 13.18 -13.06
N GLY A 192 18.08 12.45 -12.10
CA GLY A 192 18.71 12.23 -10.78
C GLY A 192 19.71 11.07 -10.70
N GLY A 193 19.56 10.03 -11.54
CA GLY A 193 20.42 8.83 -11.51
C GLY A 193 21.87 9.11 -11.92
N ASP A 194 22.07 9.99 -12.91
CA ASP A 194 23.40 10.38 -13.38
C ASP A 194 24.14 11.23 -12.34
N ALA A 195 23.42 12.06 -11.56
CA ALA A 195 24.01 12.87 -10.50
C ALA A 195 24.51 12.00 -9.34
N ILE A 196 23.69 11.04 -8.89
CA ILE A 196 24.07 10.08 -7.84
C ILE A 196 25.27 9.23 -8.28
N GLY A 197 25.24 8.68 -9.51
CA GLY A 197 26.35 7.86 -10.03
C GLY A 197 27.66 8.65 -10.21
N ARG A 198 27.58 9.95 -10.55
CA ARG A 198 28.76 10.84 -10.61
C ARG A 198 29.34 11.06 -9.21
N ILE A 199 28.51 11.30 -8.20
CA ILE A 199 28.97 11.50 -6.82
C ILE A 199 29.66 10.23 -6.28
N GLU A 200 29.10 9.05 -6.56
CA GLU A 200 29.70 7.76 -6.14
C GLU A 200 31.07 7.52 -6.78
N ARG A 201 31.22 7.86 -8.08
CA ARG A 201 32.51 7.76 -8.77
C ARG A 201 33.55 8.74 -8.23
N LEU A 202 33.16 9.95 -7.85
CA LEU A 202 34.04 10.94 -7.21
C LEU A 202 34.48 10.51 -5.82
N GLN A 203 33.59 9.89 -5.06
CA GLN A 203 33.93 9.36 -3.75
C GLN A 203 34.98 8.24 -3.85
N LYS A 204 34.84 7.36 -4.85
CA LYS A 204 35.82 6.29 -5.12
C LYS A 204 37.21 6.84 -5.48
N LEU A 205 37.26 7.96 -6.21
CA LEU A 205 38.52 8.65 -6.56
C LEU A 205 39.18 9.33 -5.35
N ARG A 206 38.37 9.84 -4.41
CA ARG A 206 38.87 10.41 -3.16
C ARG A 206 39.45 9.33 -2.25
N GLU A 207 38.76 8.19 -2.13
CA GLU A 207 39.22 7.05 -1.32
C GLU A 207 40.50 6.43 -1.88
N SER A 208 40.72 6.47 -3.20
CA SER A 208 41.98 6.07 -3.81
C SER A 208 43.10 7.11 -3.68
N GLY A 209 42.86 8.24 -3.00
CA GLY A 209 43.80 9.36 -2.88
C GLY A 209 44.11 10.06 -4.21
N ALA A 210 43.27 9.86 -5.24
CA ALA A 210 43.49 10.42 -6.57
C ALA A 210 42.98 11.87 -6.68
N ILE A 211 42.08 12.29 -5.78
CA ILE A 211 41.60 13.67 -5.66
C ILE A 211 41.68 14.13 -4.21
N THR A 212 41.92 15.42 -4.02
CA THR A 212 41.95 16.05 -2.69
C THR A 212 40.54 16.41 -2.22
N ASP A 213 40.35 16.57 -0.91
CA ASP A 213 39.05 16.97 -0.33
C ASP A 213 38.54 18.32 -0.87
N ALA A 214 39.46 19.22 -1.21
CA ALA A 214 39.12 20.52 -1.81
C ALA A 214 38.53 20.36 -3.23
N GLU A 215 39.07 19.44 -4.03
CA GLU A 215 38.60 19.15 -5.39
C GLU A 215 37.25 18.43 -5.36
N PHE A 216 37.08 17.46 -4.45
CA PHE A 216 35.81 16.76 -4.26
C PHE A 216 34.67 17.73 -3.90
N ASN A 217 34.91 18.67 -2.98
CA ASN A 217 33.89 19.64 -2.57
C ASN A 217 33.52 20.61 -3.71
N LYS A 218 34.48 20.99 -4.55
CA LYS A 218 34.25 21.86 -5.71
C LYS A 218 33.41 21.16 -6.77
N GLU A 219 33.67 19.89 -7.06
CA GLU A 219 32.88 19.12 -8.04
C GLU A 219 31.50 18.73 -7.51
N LYS A 220 31.38 18.40 -6.23
CA LYS A 220 30.09 18.16 -5.58
C LYS A 220 29.19 19.40 -5.64
N ALA A 221 29.74 20.59 -5.36
CA ALA A 221 28.99 21.84 -5.46
C ALA A 221 28.53 22.13 -6.89
N LYS A 222 29.34 21.78 -7.90
CA LYS A 222 28.98 21.95 -9.31
C LYS A 222 27.84 21.03 -9.73
N ILE A 223 27.83 19.77 -9.29
CA ILE A 223 26.77 18.80 -9.60
C ILE A 223 25.44 19.19 -8.93
N LEU A 224 25.49 19.73 -7.70
CA LEU A 224 24.31 20.20 -6.99
C LEU A 224 23.70 21.48 -7.60
N ALA A 225 24.49 22.28 -8.31
CA ALA A 225 24.02 23.49 -9.00
C ALA A 225 23.43 23.21 -10.39
N GLU A 226 23.62 22.01 -10.94
CA GLU A 226 23.04 21.58 -12.24
C GLU A 226 21.65 20.92 -12.09
N GLN A 227 21.14 20.78 -10.86
CA GLN A 227 19.78 20.32 -10.54
C GLN A 227 18.82 21.49 -10.30
#